data_AF-A0A1H5P6G2-F1
#
_entry.id   AF-A0A1H5P6G2-F1
#
_cell.length_a   1.000
_cell.length_b   1.000
_cell.length_c   1.000
_cell.angle_alpha   90.00
_cell.angle_beta   90.00
_cell.angle_gamma   90.00
#
_symmetry.space_group_name_H-M   'P 1'
#
loop_
_entity.id
_entity.type
_entity.pdbx_description
1 polymer ?
#
loop_
_entity_poly.entity_id
_entity_poly.type
_entity_poly.pdbx_seq_one_letter_code
_entity_poly.pdbx_strand_id
1 'polypeptide(L)'
;MAQFPAPTEGTVLTHFIVSRDVERSRRFYTEVLGGEAVLEGELSIVALANGRVTISVAGGPTDDRPTVTVVPPSGPDHASSFLNIRVADTGAVYEQWSARGAELLTRPINRGSEIRCYMR
;
A
#
# COMPACT_ATOMS: atom_id res chain seq x y z
N MET A 1 -9.87 -8.03 14.94
CA MET A 1 -8.61 -8.74 14.65
C MET A 1 -8.64 -9.20 13.23
N ALA A 2 -7.84 -8.56 12.38
CA ALA A 2 -7.69 -8.93 10.99
C ALA A 2 -6.91 -10.25 10.85
N GLN A 3 -7.31 -11.09 9.88
CA GLN A 3 -6.75 -12.43 9.68
C GLN A 3 -5.97 -12.54 8.36
N PHE A 4 -5.04 -13.50 8.33
CA PHE A 4 -4.24 -13.86 7.17
C PHE A 4 -5.13 -14.19 5.97
N PRO A 5 -4.80 -13.72 4.74
CA PRO A 5 -5.62 -13.96 3.56
C PRO A 5 -5.47 -15.39 3.02
N ALA A 6 -6.07 -16.36 3.70
CA ALA A 6 -6.24 -17.73 3.22
C ALA A 6 -7.74 -17.97 2.94
N PRO A 7 -8.25 -17.60 1.74
CA PRO A 7 -9.66 -17.80 1.42
C PRO A 7 -9.99 -19.30 1.34
N THR A 8 -11.14 -19.70 1.92
CA THR A 8 -11.65 -21.08 1.85
C THR A 8 -12.45 -21.35 0.57
N GLU A 9 -12.90 -20.30 -0.12
CA GLU A 9 -13.63 -20.35 -1.38
C GLU A 9 -13.22 -19.20 -2.30
N GLY A 10 -13.29 -19.40 -3.61
CA GLY A 10 -13.10 -18.34 -4.61
C GLY A 10 -11.68 -17.75 -4.65
N THR A 11 -11.58 -16.43 -4.79
CA THR A 11 -10.31 -15.69 -4.90
C THR A 11 -10.40 -14.34 -4.19
N VAL A 12 -9.34 -13.96 -3.47
CA VAL A 12 -9.18 -12.65 -2.86
C VAL A 12 -7.99 -11.95 -3.49
N LEU A 13 -8.21 -10.73 -3.99
CA LEU A 13 -7.13 -9.90 -4.51
C LEU A 13 -6.38 -9.22 -3.36
N THR A 14 -5.05 -9.25 -3.43
CA THR A 14 -4.17 -8.54 -2.49
C THR A 14 -3.15 -7.73 -3.28
N HIS A 15 -2.61 -6.68 -2.67
CA HIS A 15 -1.63 -5.81 -3.31
C HIS A 15 -0.25 -6.06 -2.70
N PHE A 16 0.73 -6.37 -3.54
CA PHE A 16 2.11 -6.59 -3.11
C PHE A 16 2.98 -5.38 -3.43
N ILE A 17 3.82 -4.98 -2.48
CA ILE A 17 4.82 -3.93 -2.67
C ILE A 17 6.19 -4.38 -2.15
N VAL A 18 7.24 -3.87 -2.79
CA VAL A 18 8.62 -4.04 -2.34
C VAL A 18 9.09 -2.75 -1.69
N SER A 19 9.57 -2.83 -0.45
CA SER A 19 10.04 -1.69 0.32
C SER A 19 11.53 -1.81 0.65
N ARG A 20 12.22 -0.66 0.70
CA ARG A 20 13.57 -0.57 1.30
C ARG A 20 13.53 -0.61 2.83
N ASP A 21 12.37 -0.28 3.40
CA ASP A 21 12.12 -0.24 4.84
C ASP A 21 10.70 -0.78 5.09
N VAL A 22 10.60 -2.05 5.49
CA VAL A 22 9.31 -2.73 5.66
C VAL A 22 8.56 -2.19 6.87
N GLU A 23 9.26 -1.87 7.96
CA GLU A 23 8.65 -1.35 9.17
C GLU A 23 8.04 0.02 8.93
N ARG A 24 8.79 0.94 8.30
CA ARG A 24 8.27 2.27 7.95
C ARG A 24 7.04 2.17 7.03
N SER A 25 7.09 1.31 6.02
CA SER A 25 5.95 1.11 5.12
C SER A 25 4.75 0.51 5.84
N ARG A 26 4.93 -0.50 6.71
CA ARG A 26 3.85 -1.06 7.53
C ARG A 26 3.20 0.03 8.37
N ARG A 27 4.00 0.84 9.09
CA ARG A 27 3.52 1.96 9.91
C ARG A 27 2.76 2.99 9.09
N PHE A 28 3.17 3.28 7.86
CA PHE A 28 2.40 4.15 6.98
C PHE A 28 1.00 3.59 6.72
N TYR A 29 0.89 2.31 6.33
CA TYR A 29 -0.43 1.71 6.07
C TYR A 29 -1.30 1.59 7.33
N THR A 30 -0.72 1.40 8.52
CA THR A 30 -1.48 1.28 9.77
C THR A 30 -1.81 2.64 10.40
N GLU A 31 -0.82 3.51 10.59
CA GLU A 31 -0.94 4.76 11.35
C GLU A 31 -1.49 5.92 10.49
N VAL A 32 -1.15 5.97 9.20
CA VAL A 32 -1.62 7.03 8.30
C VAL A 32 -2.96 6.63 7.69
N LEU A 33 -2.99 5.47 7.03
CA LEU A 33 -4.17 5.00 6.28
C LEU A 33 -5.19 4.24 7.14
N GLY A 34 -4.87 3.97 8.40
CA GLY A 34 -5.80 3.35 9.36
C GLY A 34 -5.97 1.84 9.20
N GLY A 35 -5.02 1.16 8.56
CA GLY A 35 -5.01 -0.30 8.43
C GLY A 35 -4.67 -1.02 9.74
N GLU A 36 -4.89 -2.33 9.76
CA GLU A 36 -4.57 -3.23 10.88
C GLU A 36 -3.46 -4.21 10.47
N ALA A 37 -2.39 -4.31 11.26
CA ALA A 37 -1.34 -5.28 11.01
C ALA A 37 -1.85 -6.71 11.28
N VAL A 38 -1.66 -7.58 10.30
CA VAL A 38 -2.02 -9.01 10.34
C VAL A 38 -0.78 -9.87 10.57
N LEU A 39 0.33 -9.47 9.96
CA LEU A 39 1.65 -10.10 10.07
C LEU A 39 2.71 -8.99 10.15
N GLU A 40 3.68 -9.16 11.04
CA GLU A 40 4.78 -8.20 11.24
C GLU A 40 6.13 -8.91 11.14
N GLY A 41 7.08 -8.28 10.45
CA GLY A 41 8.42 -8.82 10.21
C GLY A 41 8.99 -8.36 8.86
N GLU A 42 10.02 -9.04 8.37
CA GLU A 42 10.61 -8.79 7.04
C GLU A 42 9.59 -8.97 5.89
N LEU A 43 8.60 -9.84 6.11
CA LEU A 43 7.35 -9.89 5.37
C LEU A 43 6.24 -9.41 6.30
N SER A 44 5.54 -8.34 5.91
CA SER A 44 4.43 -7.79 6.68
C SER A 44 3.14 -7.80 5.84
N ILE A 45 2.00 -7.96 6.50
CA ILE A 45 0.68 -7.88 5.88
C ILE A 45 -0.18 -6.90 6.66
N VAL A 46 -0.75 -5.93 5.98
CA VAL A 46 -1.69 -4.96 6.56
C VAL A 46 -3.06 -5.15 5.91
N ALA A 47 -4.09 -5.37 6.72
CA ALA A 47 -5.47 -5.28 6.27
C ALA A 47 -5.85 -3.80 6.13
N LEU A 48 -6.35 -3.43 4.95
CA LEU A 48 -6.68 -2.04 4.62
C LEU A 48 -8.02 -2.00 3.89
N ALA A 49 -9.02 -1.38 4.51
CA ALA A 49 -10.39 -1.34 4.02
C ALA A 49 -10.90 -2.74 3.63
N ASN A 50 -11.23 -2.96 2.36
CA ASN A 50 -11.72 -4.23 1.82
C ASN A 50 -10.61 -5.12 1.24
N GLY A 51 -9.34 -4.73 1.36
CA GLY A 51 -8.18 -5.43 0.79
C GLY A 51 -7.07 -5.66 1.81
N ARG A 52 -5.91 -6.08 1.29
CA ARG A 52 -4.68 -6.26 2.06
C ARG A 52 -3.47 -5.82 1.25
N VAL A 53 -2.48 -5.29 1.95
CA VAL A 53 -1.17 -4.92 1.41
C VAL A 53 -0.11 -5.83 2.01
N THR A 54 0.57 -6.58 1.15
CA THR A 54 1.73 -7.40 1.50
C THR A 54 3.00 -6.61 1.19
N ILE A 55 3.89 -6.50 2.15
CA ILE A 55 5.10 -5.67 2.10
C ILE A 55 6.28 -6.59 2.36
N SER A 56 7.27 -6.58 1.47
CA SER A 56 8.54 -7.29 1.70
C SER A 56 9.73 -6.44 1.30
N VAL A 57 10.91 -6.87 1.73
CA VAL A 57 12.18 -6.42 1.15
C VAL A 57 12.35 -6.93 -0.29
N ALA A 58 13.40 -6.44 -0.96
CA ALA A 58 13.81 -6.98 -2.26
C ALA A 58 14.10 -8.48 -2.17
N GLY A 59 13.80 -9.20 -3.25
CA GLY A 59 14.00 -10.64 -3.31
C GLY A 59 14.57 -11.05 -4.66
N GLY A 60 15.62 -11.86 -4.63
CA GLY A 60 16.17 -12.50 -5.83
C GLY A 60 15.29 -13.66 -6.33
N PRO A 61 15.78 -14.37 -7.35
CA PRO A 61 15.12 -15.57 -7.85
C PRO A 61 15.02 -16.67 -6.78
N THR A 62 13.93 -17.43 -6.84
CA THR A 62 13.63 -18.58 -5.98
C THR A 62 13.07 -19.72 -6.84
N ASP A 63 12.92 -20.92 -6.29
CA ASP A 63 12.44 -22.08 -7.06
C ASP A 63 11.08 -21.85 -7.75
N ASP A 64 10.19 -21.07 -7.11
CA ASP A 64 8.88 -20.66 -7.64
C ASP A 64 8.95 -19.50 -8.65
N ARG A 65 10.08 -18.80 -8.72
CA ARG A 65 10.32 -17.67 -9.64
C ARG A 65 11.80 -17.58 -10.03
N PRO A 66 12.31 -18.56 -10.81
CA PRO A 66 13.74 -18.81 -10.99
C PRO A 66 14.48 -17.75 -11.80
N THR A 67 13.76 -16.84 -12.46
CA THR A 67 14.35 -15.74 -13.26
C THR A 67 13.89 -14.36 -12.81
N VAL A 68 13.05 -14.27 -11.78
CA VAL A 68 12.42 -13.00 -11.38
C VAL A 68 13.11 -12.43 -10.15
N THR A 69 13.50 -11.17 -10.25
CA THR A 69 13.93 -10.37 -9.10
C THR A 69 12.90 -9.28 -8.84
N VAL A 70 12.53 -9.10 -7.59
CA VAL A 70 11.65 -8.00 -7.16
C VAL A 70 12.50 -6.95 -6.45
N VAL A 71 12.46 -5.72 -6.95
CA VAL A 71 13.23 -4.60 -6.41
C VAL A 71 12.31 -3.44 -6.04
N PRO A 72 12.65 -2.67 -5.00
CA PRO A 72 11.93 -1.44 -4.71
C PRO A 72 12.15 -0.43 -5.84
N PRO A 73 11.28 0.58 -5.98
CA PRO A 73 11.47 1.62 -6.98
C PRO A 73 12.85 2.29 -6.90
N SER A 74 13.37 2.70 -8.07
CA SER A 74 14.72 3.25 -8.22
C SER A 74 14.89 4.63 -7.58
N GLY A 75 13.81 5.35 -7.33
CA GLY A 75 13.80 6.68 -6.69
C GLY A 75 12.38 7.14 -6.39
N PRO A 76 12.21 8.31 -5.74
CA PRO A 76 10.91 8.80 -5.28
C PRO A 76 9.96 9.24 -6.39
N ASP A 77 10.48 9.45 -7.61
CA ASP A 77 9.69 9.86 -8.78
C ASP A 77 9.39 8.69 -9.73
N HIS A 78 9.77 7.47 -9.35
CA HIS A 78 9.48 6.24 -10.08
C HIS A 78 8.58 5.35 -9.23
N ALA A 79 7.45 4.92 -9.80
CA ALA A 79 6.57 3.93 -9.17
C ALA A 79 6.61 2.63 -9.98
N SER A 80 6.69 1.48 -9.29
CA SER A 80 6.54 0.16 -9.92
C SER A 80 5.08 -0.29 -9.96
N SER A 81 4.20 0.35 -9.18
CA SER A 81 2.77 0.09 -9.11
C SER A 81 2.01 1.26 -8.48
N PHE A 82 0.70 1.31 -8.68
CA PHE A 82 -0.21 2.27 -8.03
C PHE A 82 -1.38 1.54 -7.38
N LEU A 83 -1.73 1.93 -6.15
CA LEU A 83 -2.94 1.51 -5.46
C LEU A 83 -3.97 2.64 -5.49
N ASN A 84 -5.13 2.39 -6.10
CA ASN A 84 -6.24 3.33 -6.08
C ASN A 84 -7.12 3.09 -4.86
N ILE A 85 -7.25 4.09 -3.99
CA ILE A 85 -8.19 4.08 -2.86
C ILE A 85 -9.33 5.03 -3.18
N ARG A 86 -10.55 4.50 -3.30
CA ARG A 86 -11.76 5.30 -3.53
C ARG A 86 -12.36 5.68 -2.18
N VAL A 87 -12.64 6.97 -2.01
CA VAL A 87 -13.18 7.53 -0.77
C VAL A 87 -14.41 8.36 -1.08
N ALA A 88 -15.32 8.48 -0.10
CA ALA A 88 -16.53 9.27 -0.25
C ALA A 88 -16.26 10.78 -0.32
N ASP A 89 -15.24 11.25 0.40
CA ASP A 89 -14.82 12.66 0.45
C ASP A 89 -13.30 12.77 0.36
N THR A 90 -12.80 13.18 -0.81
CA THR A 90 -11.36 13.35 -1.05
C THR A 90 -10.78 14.51 -0.25
N GLY A 91 -11.55 15.56 0.04
CA GLY A 91 -11.08 16.73 0.79
C GLY A 91 -10.86 16.38 2.26
N ALA A 92 -11.85 15.74 2.90
CA ALA A 92 -11.73 15.32 4.29
C ALA A 92 -10.59 14.32 4.50
N VAL A 93 -10.43 13.37 3.59
CA VAL A 93 -9.35 12.37 3.65
C VAL A 93 -7.98 13.01 3.40
N TYR A 94 -7.88 13.97 2.46
CA TYR A 94 -6.65 14.73 2.23
C TYR A 94 -6.18 15.42 3.52
N GLU A 95 -7.06 16.15 4.21
CA GLU A 95 -6.71 16.82 5.46
C GLU A 95 -6.33 15.81 6.56
N GLN A 96 -7.11 14.75 6.71
CA GLN A 96 -6.87 13.73 7.73
C GLN A 96 -5.54 13.00 7.53
N TRP A 97 -5.25 12.51 6.32
CA TRP A 97 -4.01 11.78 6.05
C TRP A 97 -2.80 12.70 6.04
N SER A 98 -2.94 13.94 5.56
CA SER A 98 -1.86 14.94 5.66
C SER A 98 -1.51 15.23 7.12
N ALA A 99 -2.50 15.39 8.00
CA ALA A 99 -2.29 15.59 9.44
C ALA A 99 -1.63 14.38 10.13
N ARG A 100 -1.75 13.18 9.55
CA ARG A 100 -1.09 11.96 10.02
C ARG A 100 0.31 11.74 9.42
N GLY A 101 0.77 12.64 8.56
CA GLY A 101 2.12 12.59 7.97
C GLY A 101 2.19 11.96 6.58
N ALA A 102 1.08 11.81 5.86
CA ALA A 102 1.12 11.47 4.44
C ALA A 102 1.77 12.60 3.63
N GLU A 103 2.66 12.24 2.68
CA GLU A 103 3.22 13.20 1.74
C GLU A 103 2.35 13.27 0.48
N LEU A 104 1.49 14.28 0.39
CA LEU A 104 0.61 14.49 -0.76
C LEU A 104 1.32 15.33 -1.82
N LEU A 105 1.37 14.83 -3.06
CA LEU A 105 2.07 15.49 -4.17
C LEU A 105 1.37 16.78 -4.60
N THR A 106 0.05 16.83 -4.48
CA THR A 106 -0.78 18.01 -4.76
C THR A 106 -1.98 18.05 -3.82
N ARG A 107 -2.63 19.21 -3.71
CA ARG A 107 -4.02 19.27 -3.23
C ARG A 107 -4.94 18.46 -4.17
N PRO A 108 -6.14 18.03 -3.71
CA PRO A 108 -7.10 17.36 -4.58
C PRO A 108 -7.47 18.23 -5.78
N ILE A 109 -7.37 17.64 -6.98
CA ILE A 109 -7.68 18.32 -8.25
C ILE A 109 -8.97 17.74 -8.79
N ASN A 110 -9.95 18.62 -9.07
CA ASN A 110 -11.15 18.24 -9.81
C ASN A 110 -10.82 18.09 -11.30
N ARG A 111 -11.05 16.89 -11.84
CA ARG A 111 -10.81 16.52 -13.25
C ARG A 111 -12.12 16.35 -14.04
N GLY A 112 -13.25 16.78 -13.49
CA GLY A 112 -14.58 16.63 -14.07
C GLY A 112 -15.21 15.29 -13.68
N SER A 113 -14.64 14.17 -14.12
CA SER A 113 -15.16 12.83 -13.80
C SER A 113 -14.77 12.33 -12.41
N GLU A 114 -13.70 12.87 -11.83
CA GLU A 114 -13.23 12.53 -10.49
C GLU A 114 -12.48 13.69 -9.83
N ILE A 115 -12.43 13.68 -8.50
CA ILE A 115 -11.51 14.49 -7.70
C ILE A 115 -10.42 13.54 -7.23
N ARG A 116 -9.15 13.87 -7.51
CA ARG A 116 -8.02 13.01 -7.11
C ARG A 116 -6.77 13.78 -6.73
N CYS A 117 -5.95 13.14 -5.91
CA CYS A 117 -4.57 13.50 -5.59
C CYS A 117 -3.75 12.22 -5.46
N TYR A 118 -2.43 12.36 -5.48
CA TYR A 118 -1.48 11.27 -5.25
C TYR A 118 -0.72 11.52 -3.96
N MET A 119 -0.36 10.44 -3.26
CA MET A 119 0.53 10.46 -2.11
C MET A 119 1.73 9.55 -2.37
N ARG A 120 2.83 9.81 -1.66
CA ARG A 120 4.01 8.95 -1.61
C ARG A 120 4.47 8.68 -0.17
#